data_AF-A0A0D7AU99-F1
#
_entry.id   AF-A0A0D7AU99-F1
#
_cell.length_a   1.000
_cell.length_b   1.000
_cell.length_c   1.000
_cell.angle_alpha   90.00
_cell.angle_beta   90.00
_cell.angle_gamma   90.00
#
_symmetry.space_group_name_H-M   'P 1'
#
loop_
_entity.id
_entity.type
_entity.pdbx_description
1 polymer ?
#
loop_
_entity_poly.entity_id
_entity_poly.type
_entity_poly.pdbx_seq_one_letter_code
_entity_poly.pdbx_strand_id
1 'polypeptide(L)'
;MPSQSTLGKEEKDKVKSAIPVASNKIFYATLARVYYAHPRPNEWSYSGMQGALAFAKNNTNGIMTFKLVDLTGTRGVIWEHEVYDGLDYFADRAFFHSFPGDECMIGFVFSEEAEAKNFWKKVIKRKDEKSAGKPAPEKKKKASKGAGSKIDKSLISGPKTGSFVHVAHMGYDADTGFTSKGVDPSWTAFLSSLEGQGIDKEVIAQEMDFIKDFVRQHPEPAKKAKPSKPPPPPSRKAAEPPAPPPPRNVEPPPAPP
;
A
#
# COMPACT_ATOMS: atom_id res chain seq x y z
N MET A 1 -32.54 -3.03 -1.38
CA MET A 1 -33.04 -2.61 -2.71
C MET A 1 -31.85 -2.40 -3.62
N PRO A 2 -31.89 -2.81 -4.90
CA PRO A 2 -30.76 -2.59 -5.81
C PRO A 2 -30.54 -1.08 -5.97
N SER A 3 -29.31 -0.60 -5.71
CA SER A 3 -28.94 0.81 -5.89
C SER A 3 -29.06 1.18 -7.36
N GLN A 4 -30.17 1.82 -7.71
CA GLN A 4 -30.38 2.41 -9.02
C GLN A 4 -29.42 3.60 -9.14
N SER A 5 -28.64 3.65 -10.22
CA SER A 5 -27.76 4.79 -10.49
C SER A 5 -28.62 6.03 -10.75
N THR A 6 -28.27 7.15 -10.14
CA THR A 6 -29.03 8.41 -10.27
C THR A 6 -28.99 8.98 -11.68
N LEU A 7 -27.94 8.67 -12.44
CA LEU A 7 -27.80 9.11 -13.82
C LEU A 7 -28.71 8.30 -14.76
N GLY A 8 -29.63 9.00 -15.41
CA GLY A 8 -30.44 8.53 -16.52
C GLY A 8 -29.64 8.21 -17.77
N LYS A 9 -30.31 7.67 -18.79
CA LYS A 9 -29.65 7.26 -20.05
C LYS A 9 -29.05 8.47 -20.77
N GLU A 10 -29.80 9.56 -20.89
CA GLU A 10 -29.34 10.78 -21.56
C GLU A 10 -28.13 11.41 -20.87
N GLU A 11 -28.14 11.47 -19.54
CA GLU A 11 -27.03 12.00 -18.74
C GLU A 11 -25.77 11.14 -18.89
N LYS A 12 -25.93 9.80 -18.91
CA LYS A 12 -24.83 8.87 -19.21
C LYS A 12 -24.26 9.09 -20.61
N ASP A 13 -25.11 9.36 -21.59
CA ASP A 13 -24.68 9.64 -22.96
C ASP A 13 -23.92 10.98 -23.04
N LYS A 14 -24.36 12.03 -22.30
CA LYS A 14 -23.62 13.29 -22.12
C LYS A 14 -22.24 13.08 -21.49
N VAL A 15 -22.15 12.28 -20.41
CA VAL A 15 -20.88 11.97 -19.74
C VAL A 15 -19.91 11.28 -20.69
N LYS A 16 -20.37 10.30 -21.47
CA LYS A 16 -19.53 9.57 -22.45
C LYS A 16 -19.12 10.45 -23.63
N SER A 17 -19.95 11.43 -24.02
CA SER A 17 -19.62 12.41 -25.04
C SER A 17 -18.54 13.39 -24.54
N ALA A 18 -18.66 13.87 -23.30
CA ALA A 18 -17.71 14.79 -22.69
C ALA A 18 -16.38 14.12 -22.30
N ILE A 19 -16.40 12.85 -21.93
CA ILE A 19 -15.20 12.05 -21.57
C ILE A 19 -15.09 10.88 -22.55
N PRO A 20 -14.36 11.06 -23.67
CA PRO A 20 -14.29 10.05 -24.72
C PRO A 20 -13.76 8.71 -24.20
N VAL A 21 -14.56 7.66 -24.34
CA VAL A 21 -14.23 6.31 -23.85
C VAL A 21 -13.08 5.65 -24.62
N ALA A 22 -12.75 6.15 -25.82
CA ALA A 22 -11.62 5.69 -26.60
C ALA A 22 -10.29 5.98 -25.89
N SER A 23 -10.16 7.17 -25.29
CA SER A 23 -8.96 7.61 -24.57
C SER A 23 -9.08 7.47 -23.06
N ASN A 24 -10.28 7.31 -22.50
CA ASN A 24 -10.50 7.26 -21.06
C ASN A 24 -11.34 6.05 -20.65
N LYS A 25 -10.97 5.42 -19.54
CA LYS A 25 -11.77 4.43 -18.85
C LYS A 25 -12.49 5.05 -17.66
N ILE A 26 -13.80 5.25 -17.79
CA ILE A 26 -14.66 5.72 -16.69
C ILE A 26 -14.94 4.54 -15.74
N PHE A 27 -14.59 4.68 -14.46
CA PHE A 27 -14.83 3.64 -13.46
C PHE A 27 -16.19 3.77 -12.78
N TYR A 28 -16.60 5.00 -12.53
CA TYR A 28 -17.87 5.32 -11.91
C TYR A 28 -18.25 6.78 -12.20
N ALA A 29 -19.55 7.04 -12.29
CA ALA A 29 -20.10 8.38 -12.49
C ALA A 29 -21.39 8.52 -11.68
N THR A 30 -21.59 9.67 -11.04
CA THR A 30 -22.72 9.96 -10.13
C THR A 30 -22.97 11.47 -10.08
N LEU A 31 -24.17 11.90 -9.68
CA LEU A 31 -24.49 13.31 -9.48
C LEU A 31 -23.82 13.88 -8.23
N ALA A 32 -23.02 14.93 -8.41
CA ALA A 32 -22.37 15.61 -7.30
C ALA A 32 -22.19 17.13 -7.53
N ARG A 33 -21.88 17.80 -6.43
CA ARG A 33 -21.51 19.22 -6.34
C ARG A 33 -20.11 19.36 -5.79
N VAL A 34 -19.36 20.35 -6.27
CA VAL A 34 -18.00 20.64 -5.80
C VAL A 34 -18.01 21.80 -4.82
N TYR A 35 -17.30 21.65 -3.71
CA TYR A 35 -17.09 22.66 -2.67
C TYR A 35 -15.60 22.87 -2.45
N TYR A 36 -15.25 24.07 -2.00
CA TYR A 36 -13.88 24.43 -1.63
C TYR A 36 -13.85 25.00 -0.21
N ALA A 37 -12.79 24.70 0.54
CA ALA A 37 -12.47 25.38 1.79
C ALA A 37 -11.71 26.70 1.52
N HIS A 38 -12.25 27.54 0.64
CA HIS A 38 -11.69 28.81 0.23
C HIS A 38 -12.84 29.82 0.03
N PRO A 39 -12.69 31.11 0.40
CA PRO A 39 -11.49 31.77 0.92
C PRO A 39 -11.19 31.51 2.41
N ARG A 40 -12.13 30.90 3.16
CA ARG A 40 -11.95 30.59 4.58
C ARG A 40 -11.63 29.09 4.75
N PRO A 41 -10.43 28.72 5.26
CA PRO A 41 -10.04 27.32 5.41
C PRO A 41 -10.95 26.48 6.33
N ASN A 42 -11.64 27.14 7.25
CA ASN A 42 -12.53 26.49 8.22
C ASN A 42 -14.00 26.42 7.75
N GLU A 43 -14.30 26.84 6.52
CA GLU A 43 -15.66 26.83 5.99
C GLU A 43 -15.72 26.33 4.54
N TRP A 44 -16.70 25.48 4.27
CA TRP A 44 -16.97 24.97 2.93
C TRP A 44 -17.84 25.95 2.14
N SER A 45 -17.31 26.43 1.02
CA SER A 45 -18.02 27.29 0.08
C SER A 45 -18.40 26.51 -1.17
N TYR A 46 -19.65 26.64 -1.61
CA TYR A 46 -20.10 26.02 -2.85
C TYR A 46 -19.40 26.69 -4.04
N SER A 47 -18.78 25.89 -4.91
CA SER A 47 -18.03 26.40 -6.05
C SER A 47 -18.91 26.91 -7.20
N GLY A 48 -20.23 26.74 -7.13
CA GLY A 48 -21.15 27.00 -8.23
C GLY A 48 -21.24 25.86 -9.27
N MET A 49 -20.39 24.84 -9.14
CA MET A 49 -20.31 23.73 -10.11
C MET A 49 -21.05 22.49 -9.62
N GLN A 50 -21.97 21.99 -10.45
CA GLN A 50 -22.72 20.75 -10.23
C GLN A 50 -22.88 19.98 -11.54
N GLY A 51 -23.01 18.67 -11.44
CA GLY A 51 -23.21 17.80 -12.60
C GLY A 51 -22.86 16.36 -12.31
N ALA A 52 -22.49 15.61 -13.37
CA ALA A 52 -22.02 14.25 -13.22
C ALA A 52 -20.52 14.22 -12.89
N LEU A 53 -20.17 13.83 -11.67
CA LEU A 53 -18.80 13.58 -11.25
C LEU A 53 -18.40 12.17 -11.69
N ALA A 54 -17.42 12.10 -12.57
CA ALA A 54 -16.83 10.87 -13.09
C ALA A 54 -15.41 10.68 -12.55
N PHE A 55 -15.14 9.46 -12.07
CA PHE A 55 -13.78 9.01 -11.81
C PHE A 55 -13.29 8.21 -13.03
N ALA A 56 -12.25 8.72 -13.69
CA ALA A 56 -11.76 8.15 -14.94
C ALA A 56 -10.23 7.99 -14.93
N LYS A 57 -9.74 7.03 -15.72
CA LYS A 57 -8.31 6.87 -16.02
C LYS A 57 -8.08 7.12 -17.49
N ASN A 58 -7.14 7.98 -17.82
CA ASN A 58 -6.67 8.14 -19.18
C ASN A 58 -5.83 6.90 -19.57
N ASN A 59 -6.19 6.25 -20.68
CA ASN A 59 -5.59 5.01 -21.14
C ASN A 59 -4.16 5.21 -21.69
N THR A 60 -3.85 6.42 -22.15
CA THR A 60 -2.58 6.75 -22.80
C THR A 60 -1.47 6.99 -21.78
N ASN A 61 -1.73 7.80 -20.75
CA ASN A 61 -0.75 8.17 -19.73
C ASN A 61 -0.97 7.44 -18.39
N GLY A 62 -2.11 6.77 -18.23
CA GLY A 62 -2.46 6.05 -17.01
C GLY A 62 -2.88 6.96 -15.84
N ILE A 63 -2.99 8.26 -16.07
CA ILE A 63 -3.35 9.25 -15.05
C ILE A 63 -4.83 9.09 -14.69
N MET A 64 -5.11 9.08 -13.39
CA MET A 64 -6.46 9.05 -12.86
C MET A 64 -6.92 10.49 -12.61
N THR A 65 -8.17 10.79 -12.93
CA THR A 65 -8.75 12.12 -12.84
C THR A 65 -10.16 12.05 -12.30
N PHE A 66 -10.54 13.06 -11.51
CA PHE A 66 -11.92 13.39 -11.24
C PHE A 66 -12.35 14.44 -12.27
N LYS A 67 -13.50 14.22 -12.93
CA LYS A 67 -14.04 15.14 -13.93
C LYS A 67 -15.52 15.39 -13.65
N LEU A 68 -15.94 16.64 -13.55
CA LEU A 68 -17.34 17.02 -13.43
C LEU A 68 -17.86 17.45 -14.80
N VAL A 69 -18.92 16.78 -15.27
CA VAL A 69 -19.58 17.07 -16.54
C VAL A 69 -20.85 17.85 -16.28
N ASP A 70 -21.03 18.96 -17.00
CA ASP A 70 -22.28 19.74 -16.99
C ASP A 70 -23.40 18.93 -17.65
N LEU A 71 -24.45 18.66 -16.87
CA LEU A 71 -25.64 17.94 -17.35
C LEU A 71 -26.75 18.90 -17.82
N THR A 72 -26.74 20.13 -17.30
CA THR A 72 -27.76 21.14 -17.58
C THR A 72 -27.48 21.88 -18.87
N GLY A 73 -26.20 22.12 -19.19
CA GLY A 73 -25.76 22.78 -20.42
C GLY A 73 -25.05 21.85 -21.40
N THR A 74 -24.25 22.45 -22.29
CA THR A 74 -23.45 21.78 -23.33
C THR A 74 -21.94 21.98 -23.13
N ARG A 75 -21.53 22.49 -21.97
CA ARG A 75 -20.13 22.86 -21.68
C ARG A 75 -19.18 21.66 -21.57
N GLY A 76 -19.71 20.44 -21.51
CA GLY A 76 -18.89 19.23 -21.34
C GLY A 76 -18.27 19.17 -19.94
N VAL A 77 -16.96 18.95 -19.86
CA VAL A 77 -16.23 18.91 -18.57
C VAL A 77 -16.04 20.35 -18.07
N ILE A 78 -16.63 20.67 -16.92
CA ILE A 78 -16.58 22.00 -16.29
C ILE A 78 -15.62 22.08 -15.10
N TRP A 79 -15.18 20.93 -14.59
CA TRP A 79 -14.20 20.84 -13.52
C TRP A 79 -13.38 19.57 -13.66
N GLU A 80 -12.09 19.64 -13.38
CA GLU A 80 -11.17 18.51 -13.46
C GLU A 80 -10.11 18.61 -12.37
N HIS A 81 -9.74 17.47 -11.80
CA HIS A 81 -8.64 17.38 -10.86
C HIS A 81 -7.90 16.05 -11.05
N GLU A 82 -6.57 16.12 -11.09
CA GLU A 82 -5.73 14.93 -11.19
C GLU A 82 -5.63 14.22 -9.83
N VAL A 83 -5.75 12.90 -9.85
CA VAL A 83 -5.54 12.07 -8.67
C VAL A 83 -4.06 11.75 -8.55
N TYR A 84 -3.38 12.51 -7.69
CA TYR A 84 -1.96 12.34 -7.40
C TYR A 84 -1.69 11.07 -6.57
N ASP A 85 -0.43 10.67 -6.53
CA ASP A 85 -0.03 9.48 -5.78
C ASP A 85 -0.10 9.72 -4.28
N GLY A 86 -0.67 8.76 -3.54
CA GLY A 86 -0.90 8.95 -2.11
C GLY A 86 -2.05 9.88 -1.74
N LEU A 87 -2.95 10.25 -2.68
CA LEU A 87 -4.16 11.02 -2.39
C LEU A 87 -4.89 10.49 -1.14
N ASP A 88 -5.08 11.36 -0.15
CA ASP A 88 -5.92 11.05 1.01
C ASP A 88 -7.34 11.49 0.72
N TYR A 89 -8.22 10.48 0.68
CA TYR A 89 -9.61 10.65 0.25
C TYR A 89 -10.54 10.22 1.38
N PHE A 90 -11.13 11.22 2.03
CA PHE A 90 -11.91 11.05 3.25
C PHE A 90 -13.39 11.00 2.94
N ALA A 91 -14.10 10.04 3.53
CA ALA A 91 -15.56 9.98 3.50
C ALA A 91 -16.13 10.51 4.82
N ASP A 92 -15.92 11.80 5.09
CA ASP A 92 -16.24 12.45 6.37
C ASP A 92 -17.71 12.30 6.77
N ARG A 93 -18.62 12.23 5.79
CA ARG A 93 -20.03 11.93 6.00
C ARG A 93 -20.55 11.00 4.90
N ALA A 94 -21.74 10.45 5.15
CA ALA A 94 -22.48 9.57 4.23
C ALA A 94 -22.54 10.06 2.78
N PHE A 95 -22.71 11.37 2.57
CA PHE A 95 -22.84 11.99 1.24
C PHE A 95 -21.78 13.07 0.99
N PHE A 96 -20.81 13.23 1.89
CA PHE A 96 -19.77 14.26 1.77
C PHE A 96 -18.39 13.64 1.88
N HIS A 97 -17.60 13.80 0.83
CA HIS A 97 -16.21 13.38 0.82
C HIS A 97 -15.31 14.60 0.68
N SER A 98 -14.11 14.53 1.24
CA SER A 98 -13.11 15.58 1.16
C SER A 98 -11.73 15.02 0.80
N PHE A 99 -10.89 15.85 0.21
CA PHE A 99 -9.50 15.54 -0.07
C PHE A 99 -8.67 16.84 -0.19
N PRO A 100 -7.34 16.78 0.03
CA PRO A 100 -6.48 17.93 -0.18
C PRO A 100 -6.33 18.22 -1.68
N GLY A 101 -6.63 19.45 -2.10
CA GLY A 101 -6.16 19.98 -3.38
C GLY A 101 -4.85 20.74 -3.21
N ASP A 102 -4.35 21.33 -4.30
CA ASP A 102 -3.09 22.07 -4.30
C ASP A 102 -3.14 23.34 -3.44
N GLU A 103 -4.26 24.06 -3.47
CA GLU A 103 -4.41 25.35 -2.78
C GLU A 103 -5.34 25.29 -1.56
N CYS A 104 -6.32 24.39 -1.57
CA CYS A 104 -7.31 24.26 -0.50
C CYS A 104 -7.92 22.86 -0.45
N MET A 105 -8.64 22.56 0.63
CA MET A 105 -9.44 21.33 0.71
C MET A 105 -10.59 21.39 -0.29
N ILE A 106 -10.79 20.29 -1.00
CA ILE A 106 -11.86 20.11 -1.98
C ILE A 106 -12.86 19.10 -1.43
N GLY A 107 -14.15 19.40 -1.60
CA GLY A 107 -15.24 18.59 -1.12
C GLY A 107 -16.21 18.20 -2.23
N PHE A 108 -16.68 16.96 -2.21
CA PHE A 108 -17.76 16.49 -3.05
C PHE A 108 -19.00 16.21 -2.21
N VAL A 109 -20.13 16.81 -2.58
CA VAL A 109 -21.45 16.47 -2.05
C VAL A 109 -22.17 15.63 -3.10
N PHE A 110 -22.52 14.40 -2.74
CA PHE A 110 -23.25 13.46 -3.60
C PHE A 110 -24.76 13.60 -3.38
N SER A 111 -25.54 13.25 -4.39
CA SER A 111 -27.01 13.26 -4.27
C SER A 111 -27.53 12.07 -3.45
N GLU A 112 -26.82 10.95 -3.46
CA GLU A 112 -27.20 9.70 -2.79
C GLU A 112 -26.04 9.10 -2.01
N GLU A 113 -26.30 8.65 -0.78
CA GLU A 113 -25.29 8.03 0.10
C GLU A 113 -24.73 6.73 -0.50
N ALA A 114 -25.59 5.93 -1.14
CA ALA A 114 -25.15 4.67 -1.74
C ALA A 114 -24.13 4.91 -2.87
N GLU A 115 -24.33 5.96 -3.67
CA GLU A 115 -23.41 6.32 -4.74
C GLU A 115 -22.12 6.94 -4.21
N ALA A 116 -22.19 7.76 -3.16
CA ALA A 116 -21.02 8.24 -2.44
C ALA A 116 -20.16 7.05 -1.97
N LYS A 117 -20.74 6.11 -1.23
CA LYS A 117 -20.03 4.91 -0.75
C LYS A 117 -19.42 4.09 -1.89
N ASN A 118 -20.12 3.94 -3.01
CA ASN A 118 -19.61 3.25 -4.19
C ASN A 118 -18.45 4.02 -4.85
N PHE A 119 -18.55 5.34 -4.95
CA PHE A 119 -17.50 6.21 -5.48
C PHE A 119 -16.23 6.09 -4.63
N TRP A 120 -16.35 6.23 -3.31
CA TRP A 120 -15.22 6.09 -2.38
C TRP A 120 -14.51 4.75 -2.52
N LYS A 121 -15.26 3.63 -2.53
CA LYS A 121 -14.70 2.29 -2.77
C LYS A 121 -13.93 2.19 -4.08
N LYS A 122 -14.39 2.86 -5.15
CA LYS A 122 -13.72 2.85 -6.46
C LYS A 122 -12.41 3.62 -6.43
N VAL A 123 -12.36 4.73 -5.70
CA VAL A 123 -11.14 5.53 -5.52
C VAL A 123 -10.11 4.75 -4.71
N ILE A 124 -10.47 4.26 -3.52
CA ILE A 124 -9.56 3.55 -2.62
C ILE A 124 -9.02 2.26 -3.24
N LYS A 125 -9.88 1.43 -3.83
CA LYS A 125 -9.45 0.19 -4.50
C LYS A 125 -8.36 0.45 -5.54
N ARG A 126 -8.44 1.58 -6.25
CA ARG A 126 -7.49 1.91 -7.32
C ARG A 126 -6.23 2.60 -6.79
N LYS A 127 -6.30 3.26 -5.62
CA LYS A 127 -5.13 3.71 -4.85
C LYS A 127 -4.27 2.51 -4.45
N ASP A 128 -4.88 1.45 -3.92
CA ASP A 128 -4.18 0.22 -3.51
C ASP A 128 -3.54 -0.55 -4.67
N GLU A 129 -4.21 -0.57 -5.83
CA GLU A 129 -3.65 -1.19 -7.04
C GLU A 129 -2.46 -0.42 -7.63
N LYS A 130 -2.33 0.89 -7.34
CA LYS A 130 -1.21 1.73 -7.77
C LYS A 130 -0.04 1.66 -6.78
N SER A 131 -0.31 1.57 -5.48
CA SER A 131 0.70 1.40 -4.43
C SER A 131 1.28 -0.01 -4.35
N ALA A 132 0.55 -1.04 -4.81
CA ALA A 132 1.07 -2.40 -5.01
C ALA A 132 1.98 -2.54 -6.25
N GLY A 133 2.74 -1.48 -6.58
CA GLY A 133 3.72 -1.47 -7.65
C GLY A 133 4.77 -2.57 -7.46
N LYS A 134 4.55 -3.71 -8.11
CA LYS A 134 5.61 -4.64 -8.47
C LYS A 134 6.70 -3.84 -9.20
N PRO A 135 7.99 -4.00 -8.86
CA PRO A 135 9.06 -3.37 -9.63
C PRO A 135 8.93 -3.82 -11.08
N ALA A 136 8.94 -2.85 -11.98
CA ALA A 136 8.86 -3.08 -13.42
C ALA A 136 9.99 -4.05 -13.83
N PRO A 137 9.71 -5.23 -14.42
CA PRO A 137 10.76 -5.97 -15.08
C PRO A 137 11.14 -5.19 -16.34
N GLU A 138 12.38 -4.69 -16.35
CA GLU A 138 13.05 -4.18 -17.53
C GLU A 138 12.75 -5.07 -18.74
N LYS A 139 12.17 -4.46 -19.77
CA LYS A 139 11.97 -5.07 -21.08
C LYS A 139 13.33 -5.43 -21.67
N LYS A 140 13.80 -6.65 -21.46
CA LYS A 140 14.76 -7.27 -22.39
C LYS A 140 14.03 -7.59 -23.69
N LYS A 141 14.44 -6.87 -24.74
CA LYS A 141 14.10 -7.13 -26.14
C LYS A 141 14.25 -8.63 -26.45
N LYS A 142 13.20 -9.27 -26.96
CA LYS A 142 13.36 -10.41 -27.88
C LYS A 142 12.43 -10.24 -29.07
N ALA A 143 13.04 -10.46 -30.22
CA ALA A 143 12.51 -10.27 -31.55
C ALA A 143 11.28 -11.16 -31.85
N SER A 144 10.58 -10.71 -32.87
CA SER A 144 9.38 -11.28 -33.50
C SER A 144 9.48 -12.76 -33.89
N LYS A 145 8.36 -13.47 -33.74
CA LYS A 145 7.60 -14.16 -34.82
C LYS A 145 6.53 -15.07 -34.22
N GLY A 146 5.34 -15.09 -34.81
CA GLY A 146 4.42 -16.23 -34.73
C GLY A 146 2.98 -15.89 -34.38
N ALA A 147 2.09 -16.07 -35.34
CA ALA A 147 0.66 -15.89 -35.27
C ALA A 147 -0.04 -16.83 -34.24
N GLY A 148 -1.08 -16.28 -33.60
CA GLY A 148 -2.34 -16.95 -33.24
C GLY A 148 -2.30 -18.24 -32.41
N SER A 149 -2.69 -18.16 -31.14
CA SER A 149 -3.71 -19.07 -30.59
C SER A 149 -4.36 -18.47 -29.34
N LYS A 150 -5.65 -18.75 -29.19
CA LYS A 150 -6.51 -18.35 -28.08
C LYS A 150 -6.05 -19.10 -26.82
N ILE A 151 -5.81 -18.40 -25.71
CA ILE A 151 -5.53 -19.05 -24.43
C ILE A 151 -6.84 -19.68 -23.95
N ASP A 152 -6.91 -21.00 -24.00
CA ASP A 152 -8.02 -21.79 -23.49
C ASP A 152 -7.85 -22.03 -21.98
N LYS A 153 -8.96 -22.06 -21.24
CA LYS A 153 -9.00 -22.17 -19.77
C LYS A 153 -8.40 -23.47 -19.23
N SER A 154 -8.13 -24.45 -20.10
CA SER A 154 -7.42 -25.69 -19.77
C SER A 154 -5.90 -25.53 -19.63
N LEU A 155 -5.31 -24.39 -20.01
CA LEU A 155 -3.88 -24.09 -19.89
C LEU A 155 -3.50 -23.32 -18.61
N ILE A 156 -4.49 -22.87 -17.82
CA ILE A 156 -4.26 -22.29 -16.50
C ILE A 156 -4.37 -23.44 -15.49
N SER A 157 -3.27 -24.14 -15.24
CA SER A 157 -3.24 -25.14 -14.16
C SER A 157 -3.50 -24.46 -12.81
N GLY A 158 -4.16 -25.18 -11.91
CA GLY A 158 -4.37 -24.73 -10.53
C GLY A 158 -3.06 -24.43 -9.81
N PRO A 159 -3.07 -23.58 -8.77
CA PRO A 159 -1.87 -23.24 -8.02
C PRO A 159 -1.14 -24.51 -7.55
N LYS A 160 0.19 -24.50 -7.67
CA LYS A 160 1.04 -25.63 -7.31
C LYS A 160 0.77 -26.00 -5.85
N THR A 161 0.33 -27.23 -5.59
CA THR A 161 0.04 -27.72 -4.23
C THR A 161 1.26 -27.46 -3.34
N GLY A 162 1.10 -26.61 -2.32
CA GLY A 162 2.19 -26.18 -1.42
C GLY A 162 2.82 -24.81 -1.72
N SER A 163 2.36 -24.05 -2.73
CA SER A 163 2.82 -22.67 -2.95
C SER A 163 2.16 -21.63 -2.04
N PHE A 164 1.30 -22.06 -1.11
CA PHE A 164 0.71 -21.19 -0.09
C PHE A 164 1.68 -21.10 1.09
N VAL A 165 2.48 -20.04 1.09
CA VAL A 165 3.41 -19.74 2.18
C VAL A 165 2.63 -18.94 3.23
N HIS A 166 2.46 -19.51 4.43
CA HIS A 166 1.93 -18.76 5.57
C HIS A 166 3.01 -17.79 6.04
N VAL A 167 2.94 -16.54 5.61
CA VAL A 167 4.05 -15.57 5.77
C VAL A 167 4.20 -15.11 7.22
N ALA A 168 3.15 -15.12 8.03
CA ALA A 168 3.23 -14.91 9.47
C ALA A 168 1.92 -15.37 10.14
N HIS A 169 2.01 -16.13 11.22
CA HIS A 169 0.87 -16.41 12.10
C HIS A 169 1.23 -16.03 13.52
N MET A 170 0.38 -15.19 14.11
CA MET A 170 0.51 -14.70 15.46
C MET A 170 -0.85 -14.91 16.13
N GLY A 171 -0.89 -15.75 17.15
CA GLY A 171 -2.14 -16.22 17.75
C GLY A 171 -1.95 -16.60 19.20
N TYR A 172 -3.03 -16.51 19.95
CA TYR A 172 -3.09 -16.94 21.34
C TYR A 172 -3.65 -18.35 21.41
N ASP A 173 -2.95 -19.22 22.11
CA ASP A 173 -3.36 -20.59 22.40
C ASP A 173 -3.46 -20.76 23.92
N ALA A 174 -4.56 -21.36 24.41
CA ALA A 174 -4.87 -21.39 25.84
C ALA A 174 -3.84 -22.19 26.67
N ASP A 175 -3.15 -23.15 26.04
CA ASP A 175 -2.21 -24.04 26.72
C ASP A 175 -0.75 -23.54 26.61
N THR A 176 -0.41 -22.82 25.54
CA THR A 176 0.97 -22.40 25.24
C THR A 176 1.19 -20.88 25.21
N GLY A 177 0.13 -20.08 25.36
CA GLY A 177 0.17 -18.63 25.38
C GLY A 177 0.32 -18.01 23.99
N PHE A 178 1.04 -16.90 23.91
CA PHE A 178 1.19 -16.16 22.66
C PHE A 178 2.22 -16.84 21.73
N THR A 179 1.77 -17.37 20.60
CA THR A 179 2.63 -18.04 19.63
C THR A 179 2.80 -17.18 18.37
N SER A 180 4.04 -16.93 17.98
CA SER A 180 4.37 -16.16 16.77
C SER A 180 5.28 -16.99 15.85
N LYS A 181 4.72 -17.60 14.80
CA LYS A 181 5.48 -18.27 13.75
C LYS A 181 5.75 -17.27 12.62
N GLY A 182 7.02 -16.93 12.41
CA GLY A 182 7.46 -16.05 11.33
C GLY A 182 7.37 -14.54 11.63
N VAL A 183 7.25 -14.14 12.89
CA VAL A 183 7.23 -12.73 13.31
C VAL A 183 8.53 -12.38 14.04
N ASP A 184 9.01 -11.15 13.84
CA ASP A 184 10.23 -10.60 14.43
C ASP A 184 10.26 -10.76 15.97
N PRO A 185 11.35 -11.25 16.59
CA PRO A 185 11.48 -11.40 18.04
C PRO A 185 11.26 -10.13 18.87
N SER A 186 11.33 -8.94 18.26
CA SER A 186 10.98 -7.67 18.93
C SER A 186 9.50 -7.57 19.31
N TRP A 187 8.61 -8.24 18.57
CA TRP A 187 7.17 -8.24 18.83
C TRP A 187 6.80 -9.01 20.10
N THR A 188 7.44 -10.16 20.34
CA THR A 188 7.17 -10.94 21.56
C THR A 188 7.62 -10.18 22.80
N ALA A 189 8.78 -9.51 22.74
CA ALA A 189 9.28 -8.67 23.83
C ALA A 189 8.34 -7.49 24.15
N PHE A 190 7.77 -6.87 23.11
CA PHE A 190 6.80 -5.78 23.28
C PHE A 190 5.51 -6.27 23.95
N LEU A 191 4.97 -7.40 23.51
CA LEU A 191 3.74 -7.96 24.10
C LEU A 191 3.95 -8.41 25.55
N SER A 192 5.09 -9.03 25.87
CA SER A 192 5.45 -9.31 27.27
C SER A 192 5.61 -8.04 28.11
N SER A 193 6.03 -6.92 27.51
CA SER A 193 6.09 -5.64 28.18
C SER A 193 4.69 -5.07 28.48
N LEU A 194 3.71 -5.27 27.59
CA LEU A 194 2.32 -4.86 27.81
C LEU A 194 1.66 -5.69 28.92
N GLU A 195 1.94 -7.00 28.95
CA GLU A 195 1.50 -7.87 30.05
C GLU A 195 2.08 -7.42 31.39
N GLY A 196 3.37 -7.06 31.43
CA GLY A 196 4.03 -6.53 32.63
C GLY A 196 3.51 -5.17 33.10
N GLN A 197 2.84 -4.42 32.22
CA GLN A 197 2.17 -3.15 32.54
C GLN A 197 0.72 -3.32 33.00
N GLY A 198 0.24 -4.57 33.13
CA GLY A 198 -1.09 -4.89 33.66
C GLY A 198 -2.20 -4.94 32.61
N ILE A 199 -1.84 -5.07 31.33
CA ILE A 199 -2.83 -5.32 30.27
C ILE A 199 -3.02 -6.84 30.16
N ASP A 200 -4.26 -7.28 30.39
CA ASP A 200 -4.59 -8.70 30.34
C ASP A 200 -4.40 -9.29 28.93
N LYS A 201 -3.92 -10.53 28.92
CA LYS A 201 -3.54 -11.26 27.68
C LYS A 201 -4.71 -11.42 26.71
N GLU A 202 -5.92 -11.51 27.25
CA GLU A 202 -7.17 -11.61 26.49
C GLU A 202 -7.49 -10.30 25.77
N VAL A 203 -7.24 -9.16 26.42
CA VAL A 203 -7.41 -7.82 25.83
C VAL A 203 -6.38 -7.60 24.73
N ILE A 204 -5.13 -8.03 24.95
CA ILE A 204 -4.07 -7.99 23.93
C ILE A 204 -4.45 -8.83 22.71
N ALA A 205 -5.05 -10.00 22.90
CA ALA A 205 -5.51 -10.85 21.81
C ALA A 205 -6.69 -10.23 21.03
N GLN A 206 -7.63 -9.61 21.73
CA GLN A 206 -8.80 -8.97 21.14
C GLN A 206 -8.44 -7.69 20.37
N GLU A 207 -7.53 -6.89 20.92
CA GLU A 207 -7.07 -5.63 20.33
C GLU A 207 -5.78 -5.80 19.52
N MET A 208 -5.45 -7.04 19.12
CA MET A 208 -4.20 -7.36 18.44
C MET A 208 -4.03 -6.61 17.11
N ASP A 209 -5.11 -6.36 16.39
CA ASP A 209 -5.06 -5.59 15.13
C ASP A 209 -4.81 -4.10 15.39
N PHE A 210 -5.35 -3.55 16.47
CA PHE A 210 -5.03 -2.19 16.91
C PHE A 210 -3.57 -2.06 17.32
N ILE A 211 -3.04 -3.04 18.07
CA ILE A 211 -1.64 -3.05 18.50
C ILE A 211 -0.68 -3.13 17.29
N LYS A 212 -1.02 -3.93 16.26
CA LYS A 212 -0.26 -4.00 15.00
C LYS A 212 -0.18 -2.65 14.31
N ASP A 213 -1.30 -1.94 14.21
CA ASP A 213 -1.33 -0.65 13.58
C ASP A 213 -0.65 0.44 14.43
N PHE A 214 -0.77 0.37 15.75
CA PHE A 214 -0.08 1.26 16.68
C PHE A 214 1.44 1.15 16.55
N VAL A 215 2.01 -0.06 16.55
CA VAL A 215 3.46 -0.27 16.40
C VAL A 215 3.98 0.09 15.00
N ARG A 216 3.14 -0.06 13.95
CA ARG A 216 3.49 0.38 12.60
C ARG A 216 3.52 1.90 12.46
N GLN A 217 2.64 2.60 13.17
CA GLN A 217 2.56 4.07 13.18
C GLN A 217 3.55 4.69 14.17
N HIS A 218 3.84 4.00 15.26
CA HIS A 218 4.82 4.36 16.29
C HIS A 218 5.89 3.27 16.40
N PRO A 219 6.76 3.13 15.40
CA PRO A 219 7.94 2.30 15.56
C PRO A 219 8.77 2.94 16.68
N GLU A 220 8.93 2.24 17.80
CA GLU A 220 9.93 2.61 18.81
C GLU A 220 11.26 2.86 18.09
N PRO A 221 11.95 3.99 18.34
CA PRO A 221 13.28 4.19 17.82
C PRO A 221 14.10 3.05 18.37
N ALA A 222 14.50 2.11 17.50
CA ALA A 222 15.27 0.94 17.87
C ALA A 222 16.36 1.39 18.83
N LYS A 223 16.23 1.05 20.11
CA LYS A 223 17.36 1.12 21.04
C LYS A 223 18.40 0.29 20.35
N LYS A 224 19.42 0.97 19.78
CA LYS A 224 20.52 0.35 19.07
C LYS A 224 20.97 -0.82 19.92
N ALA A 225 20.65 -2.04 19.48
CA ALA A 225 21.27 -3.21 20.01
C ALA A 225 22.77 -2.91 19.88
N LYS A 226 23.48 -2.83 21.01
CA LYS A 226 24.93 -2.76 20.99
C LYS A 226 25.37 -3.87 20.04
N PRO A 227 26.24 -3.60 19.05
CA PRO A 227 26.65 -4.62 18.11
C PRO A 227 27.18 -5.80 18.94
N SER A 228 26.51 -6.94 18.86
CA SER A 228 27.04 -8.18 19.38
C SER A 228 28.39 -8.36 18.71
N LYS A 229 29.45 -8.49 19.52
CA LYS A 229 30.80 -8.77 19.03
C LYS A 229 30.72 -9.86 17.95
N PRO A 230 31.42 -9.71 16.81
CA PRO A 230 31.39 -10.72 15.76
C PRO A 230 31.71 -12.09 16.37
N PRO A 231 31.04 -13.17 15.92
CA PRO A 231 31.35 -14.50 16.40
C PRO A 231 32.85 -14.76 16.20
N PRO A 232 33.52 -15.41 17.17
CA PRO A 232 34.93 -15.73 17.02
C PRO A 232 35.10 -16.54 15.73
N PRO A 233 36.18 -16.30 14.96
CA PRO A 233 36.46 -17.09 13.76
C PRO A 233 36.51 -18.57 14.15
N PRO A 234 36.01 -19.48 13.28
CA PRO A 234 36.04 -20.90 13.57
C PRO A 234 37.47 -21.30 13.89
N SER A 235 37.68 -21.91 15.05
CA SER A 235 38.95 -22.49 15.46
C SER A 235 39.42 -23.40 14.34
N ARG A 236 40.44 -22.95 13.59
CA ARG A 236 41.18 -23.82 12.70
C ARG A 236 41.69 -24.96 13.58
N LYS A 237 41.22 -26.17 13.28
CA LYS A 237 41.75 -27.42 13.82
C LYS A 237 43.27 -27.29 13.86
N ALA A 238 43.83 -27.56 15.03
CA ALA A 238 45.26 -27.60 15.26
C ALA A 238 45.93 -28.42 14.13
N ALA A 239 46.73 -27.75 13.31
CA ALA A 239 47.78 -28.42 12.59
C ALA A 239 48.87 -28.72 13.63
N GLU A 240 49.26 -29.99 13.73
CA GLU A 240 50.36 -30.43 14.56
C GLU A 240 51.58 -29.51 14.41
N PRO A 241 52.29 -29.18 15.50
CA PRO A 241 53.55 -28.46 15.40
C PRO A 241 54.56 -29.30 14.60
N PRO A 242 55.30 -28.72 13.64
CA PRO A 242 56.38 -29.43 12.98
C PRO A 242 57.51 -29.72 13.97
N ALA A 243 58.15 -30.88 13.80
CA ALA A 243 59.21 -31.39 14.67
C ALA A 243 60.37 -30.38 14.88
N PRO A 244 61.03 -30.40 16.06
CA PRO A 244 62.10 -29.45 16.37
C PRO A 244 63.34 -29.68 15.49
N PRO A 245 64.04 -28.61 15.08
CA PRO A 245 65.31 -28.70 14.35
C PRO A 245 66.45 -29.18 15.27
N PRO A 246 67.49 -29.84 14.73
CA PRO A 246 68.61 -30.36 15.50
C PRO A 246 69.48 -29.23 16.10
N PRO A 247 70.13 -29.46 17.25
CA PRO A 247 70.88 -28.43 17.97
C PRO A 247 72.09 -27.94 17.15
N ARG A 248 72.15 -26.63 16.95
CA ARG A 248 73.27 -25.96 16.28
C ARG A 248 74.36 -25.66 17.29
N ASN A 249 75.52 -26.27 17.07
CA ASN A 249 76.76 -26.13 17.83
C ASN A 249 77.14 -24.63 17.95
N VAL A 250 77.25 -24.12 19.17
CA VAL A 250 77.68 -22.74 19.43
C VAL A 250 79.09 -22.82 20.02
N GLU A 251 80.10 -22.43 19.23
CA GLU A 251 81.45 -22.24 19.74
C GLU A 251 81.52 -21.00 20.64
N PRO A 252 82.31 -21.03 21.72
CA PRO A 252 82.38 -19.94 22.69
C PRO A 252 83.06 -18.69 22.13
N PRO A 253 82.67 -17.49 22.59
CA PRO A 253 83.18 -16.22 22.07
C PRO A 253 84.65 -15.99 22.48
N PRO A 254 85.44 -15.27 21.66
CA PRO A 254 86.82 -14.94 21.98
C PRO A 254 86.89 -13.89 23.11
N ALA A 255 87.85 -14.07 24.01
CA ALA A 255 88.11 -13.17 25.14
C ALA A 255 88.83 -11.88 24.71
N PRO A 256 88.57 -10.74 25.37
CA PRO A 256 89.33 -9.49 25.21
C PRO A 256 90.39 -9.35 26.34
N PRO A 257 91.25 -8.31 26.34
CA PRO A 257 92.10 -7.73 25.31
C PRO A 257 93.51 -8.36 25.23
#